data_AF-A0A0Q8TBY7-F1
#
_entry.id   AF-A0A0Q8TBY7-F1
#
_cell.length_a   1.000
_cell.length_b   1.000
_cell.length_c   1.000
_cell.angle_alpha   90.00
_cell.angle_beta   90.00
_cell.angle_gamma   90.00
#
_symmetry.space_group_name_H-M   'P 1'
#
loop_
_entity.id
_entity.type
_entity.pdbx_description
1 polymer ?
#
loop_
_entity_poly.entity_id
_entity_poly.type
_entity_poly.pdbx_seq_one_letter_code
_entity_poly.pdbx_strand_id
1 'polypeptide(L)'
;MDFNDALNLFQRTLATERSRPDVHAAMLDLANPDIINDASSQVVNALTRGERVWMTSDLHLGHANLIEYSKRPFFDVMQMNEHIITQIQKVKDDEWLLILGDLAMGDHDEAMEWIRRLPGRKVLVLGNHDLKRNGKCLYVRERALQGRQPLFDAVVPFLFWQDMLGRTVFASHYPATVDHGFRRLVNYHGHLHRDVLAPTEITHFVNVGWDVTQGLLCL
;
A
#
# COMPACT_ATOMS: atom_id res chain seq x y z
N MET A 1 -8.18 -18.25 1.61
CA MET A 1 -7.25 -17.65 2.58
C MET A 1 -8.13 -16.93 3.58
N ASP A 2 -8.04 -17.32 4.84
CA ASP A 2 -8.64 -16.56 5.94
C ASP A 2 -7.62 -15.59 6.56
N PHE A 3 -8.02 -14.91 7.63
CA PHE A 3 -7.14 -13.97 8.33
C PHE A 3 -5.89 -14.64 8.92
N ASN A 4 -6.01 -15.85 9.47
CA ASN A 4 -4.89 -16.53 10.12
C ASN A 4 -3.86 -16.98 9.06
N ASP A 5 -4.34 -17.47 7.92
CA ASP A 5 -3.52 -17.77 6.75
C ASP A 5 -2.74 -16.52 6.29
N ALA A 6 -3.43 -15.39 6.13
CA ALA A 6 -2.84 -14.12 5.67
C ALA A 6 -1.84 -13.55 6.68
N LEU A 7 -2.17 -13.61 7.99
CA LEU A 7 -1.28 -13.18 9.05
C LEU A 7 -0.01 -14.05 9.11
N ASN A 8 -0.14 -15.37 8.94
CA ASN A 8 1.01 -16.27 8.89
C ASN A 8 1.92 -15.94 7.71
N LEU A 9 1.34 -15.69 6.53
CA LEU A 9 2.09 -15.25 5.35
C LEU A 9 2.81 -13.93 5.59
N PHE A 10 2.14 -12.96 6.22
CA PHE A 10 2.73 -11.67 6.55
C PHE A 10 3.89 -11.81 7.54
N GLN A 11 3.74 -12.61 8.60
CA GLN A 11 4.81 -12.89 9.57
C GLN A 11 6.06 -13.49 8.90
N ARG A 12 5.88 -14.45 7.98
CA ARG A 12 6.99 -15.03 7.22
C ARG A 12 7.63 -14.01 6.29
N THR A 13 6.83 -13.16 5.66
CA THR A 13 7.31 -12.06 4.82
C THR A 13 8.19 -11.08 5.61
N LEU A 14 7.75 -10.68 6.81
CA LEU A 14 8.57 -9.84 7.69
C LEU A 14 9.87 -10.51 8.15
N ALA A 15 9.88 -11.84 8.25
CA ALA A 15 11.07 -12.61 8.63
C ALA A 15 12.11 -12.71 7.51
N THR A 16 11.70 -12.58 6.25
CA THR A 16 12.62 -12.53 5.09
C THR A 16 13.16 -11.13 4.82
N GLU A 17 12.54 -10.10 5.41
CA GLU A 17 12.90 -8.71 5.20
C GLU A 17 14.06 -8.22 6.08
N ARG A 18 14.64 -7.08 5.68
CA ARG A 18 15.68 -6.43 6.50
C ARG A 18 15.16 -6.15 7.90
N SER A 19 15.89 -6.63 8.92
CA SER A 19 15.48 -6.51 10.32
C SER A 19 15.21 -5.05 10.74
N ARG A 20 13.97 -4.78 11.12
CA ARG A 20 13.49 -3.53 11.75
C ARG A 20 12.50 -3.90 12.88
N PRO A 21 13.00 -4.39 14.03
CA PRO A 21 12.17 -5.07 15.03
C PRO A 21 10.99 -4.23 15.52
N ASP A 22 11.21 -2.95 15.85
CA ASP A 22 10.13 -2.07 16.34
C ASP A 22 9.08 -1.76 15.26
N VAL A 23 9.51 -1.62 14.01
CA VAL A 23 8.60 -1.39 12.87
C VAL A 23 7.79 -2.66 12.58
N HIS A 24 8.45 -3.81 12.55
CA HIS A 24 7.80 -5.10 12.27
C HIS A 24 6.84 -5.48 13.40
N ALA A 25 7.22 -5.26 14.65
CA ALA A 25 6.34 -5.43 15.80
C ALA A 25 5.11 -4.53 15.70
N ALA A 26 5.29 -3.25 15.39
CA ALA A 26 4.17 -2.33 15.24
C ALA A 26 3.23 -2.70 14.06
N MET A 27 3.77 -3.19 12.95
CA MET A 27 2.95 -3.72 11.85
C MET A 27 2.12 -4.93 12.30
N LEU A 28 2.69 -5.83 13.10
CA LEU A 28 1.98 -6.98 13.67
C LEU A 28 0.94 -6.56 14.72
N ASP A 29 1.24 -5.57 15.57
CA ASP A 29 0.29 -5.03 16.55
C ASP A 29 -0.91 -4.35 15.86
N LEU A 30 -0.69 -3.77 14.68
CA LEU A 30 -1.72 -3.17 13.84
C LEU A 30 -2.46 -4.20 12.96
N ALA A 31 -2.09 -5.49 12.98
CA ALA A 31 -2.78 -6.57 12.29
C ALA A 31 -4.09 -6.95 13.00
N ASN A 32 -5.02 -6.01 13.10
CA ASN A 32 -6.31 -6.25 13.73
C ASN A 32 -7.25 -7.05 12.79
N PRO A 33 -7.78 -8.21 13.23
CA PRO A 33 -8.60 -9.06 12.38
C PRO A 33 -9.89 -8.39 11.92
N ASP A 34 -10.57 -7.62 12.78
CA ASP A 34 -11.85 -6.99 12.42
C ASP A 34 -11.64 -5.92 11.34
N ILE A 35 -10.62 -5.06 11.51
CA ILE A 35 -10.30 -4.00 10.56
C ILE A 35 -9.84 -4.58 9.21
N ILE A 36 -8.97 -5.59 9.23
CA ILE A 36 -8.46 -6.20 7.99
C ILE A 36 -9.56 -6.96 7.25
N ASN A 37 -10.38 -7.74 7.96
CA ASN A 37 -11.50 -8.46 7.33
C ASN A 37 -12.54 -7.48 6.76
N ASP A 38 -12.87 -6.41 7.48
CA ASP A 38 -13.79 -5.38 6.99
C ASP A 38 -13.24 -4.68 5.75
N ALA A 39 -12.01 -4.14 5.82
CA ALA A 39 -11.39 -3.45 4.69
C ALA A 39 -11.26 -4.37 3.45
N SER A 40 -10.85 -5.61 3.65
CA SER A 40 -10.75 -6.61 2.57
C SER A 40 -12.12 -6.93 1.97
N SER A 41 -13.15 -7.08 2.81
CA SER A 41 -14.53 -7.32 2.36
C SER A 41 -15.09 -6.12 1.59
N GLN A 42 -14.77 -4.90 2.01
CA GLN A 42 -15.19 -3.69 1.31
C GLN A 42 -14.57 -3.60 -0.10
N VAL A 43 -13.31 -3.98 -0.26
CA VAL A 43 -12.65 -4.10 -1.58
C VAL A 43 -13.37 -5.13 -2.46
N VAL A 44 -13.66 -6.33 -1.93
CA VAL A 44 -14.38 -7.38 -2.67
C VAL A 44 -15.79 -6.91 -3.07
N ASN A 45 -16.50 -6.26 -2.16
CA ASN A 45 -17.83 -5.74 -2.41
C ASN A 45 -17.82 -4.66 -3.51
N ALA A 46 -16.82 -3.78 -3.52
CA ALA A 46 -16.64 -2.79 -4.58
C ALA A 46 -16.43 -3.45 -5.94
N LEU A 47 -15.47 -4.38 -6.03
CA LEU A 47 -15.19 -5.14 -7.26
C LEU A 47 -16.42 -5.91 -7.76
N THR A 48 -17.18 -6.52 -6.85
CA THR A 48 -18.40 -7.27 -7.17
C THR A 48 -19.51 -6.37 -7.72
N ARG A 49 -19.58 -5.11 -7.27
CA ARG A 49 -20.51 -4.10 -7.81
C ARG A 49 -20.03 -3.46 -9.12
N GLY A 50 -18.85 -3.84 -9.61
CA GLY A 50 -18.24 -3.23 -10.79
C GLY A 50 -17.66 -1.84 -10.54
N GLU A 51 -17.40 -1.48 -9.27
CA GLU A 51 -16.68 -0.26 -8.91
C GLU A 51 -15.19 -0.42 -9.21
N ARG A 52 -14.52 0.69 -9.52
CA ARG A 52 -13.08 0.70 -9.77
C ARG A 52 -12.30 0.70 -8.46
N VAL A 53 -11.31 -0.18 -8.38
CA VAL A 53 -10.34 -0.20 -7.29
C VAL A 53 -8.96 0.10 -7.87
N TRP A 54 -8.43 1.26 -7.50
CA TRP A 54 -7.11 1.72 -7.93
C TRP A 54 -6.05 1.32 -6.90
N MET A 55 -4.86 0.98 -7.38
CA MET A 55 -3.71 0.63 -6.55
C MET A 55 -2.48 1.42 -6.96
N THR A 56 -1.69 1.81 -5.97
CA THR A 56 -0.35 2.38 -6.13
C THR A 56 0.48 2.12 -4.88
N SER A 57 1.77 2.43 -4.90
CA SER A 57 2.66 2.28 -3.76
C SER A 57 3.89 3.18 -3.93
N ASP A 58 4.66 3.36 -2.86
CA ASP A 58 5.97 4.00 -2.87
C ASP A 58 5.90 5.44 -3.40
N LEU A 59 4.85 6.18 -3.02
CA LEU A 59 4.67 7.56 -3.48
C LEU A 59 5.84 8.43 -3.02
N HIS A 60 6.31 8.22 -1.78
CA HIS A 60 7.43 8.94 -1.18
C HIS A 60 7.37 10.45 -1.41
N LEU A 61 6.18 11.04 -1.20
CA LEU A 61 6.00 12.48 -1.27
C LEU A 61 7.01 13.18 -0.35
N GLY A 62 7.67 14.21 -0.87
CA GLY A 62 8.71 14.95 -0.15
C GLY A 62 10.14 14.36 -0.24
N HIS A 63 10.34 13.23 -0.91
CA HIS A 63 11.64 12.55 -0.93
C HIS A 63 12.53 12.98 -2.10
N ALA A 64 13.21 14.13 -1.97
CA ALA A 64 14.05 14.68 -3.05
C ALA A 64 15.13 13.69 -3.56
N ASN A 65 15.80 12.97 -2.66
CA ASN A 65 16.86 12.00 -3.02
C ASN A 65 16.34 10.81 -3.84
N LEU A 66 15.05 10.50 -3.75
CA LEU A 66 14.46 9.38 -4.48
C LEU A 66 14.43 9.61 -5.98
N ILE A 67 14.42 10.88 -6.41
CA ILE A 67 14.43 11.25 -7.83
C ILE A 67 15.65 10.64 -8.51
N GLU A 68 16.84 10.82 -7.94
CA GLU A 68 18.06 10.24 -8.49
C GLU A 68 18.10 8.72 -8.27
N TYR A 69 17.81 8.27 -7.04
CA TYR A 69 17.90 6.86 -6.66
C TYR A 69 17.02 5.95 -7.52
N SER A 70 15.74 6.30 -7.67
CA SER A 70 14.77 5.58 -8.51
C SER A 70 14.72 6.11 -9.95
N LYS A 71 15.58 7.07 -10.32
CA LYS A 71 15.58 7.74 -11.64
C LYS A 71 14.19 8.21 -12.05
N ARG A 72 13.46 8.84 -11.12
CA ARG A 72 12.17 9.46 -11.44
C ARG A 72 12.42 10.65 -12.36
N PRO A 73 11.60 10.87 -13.39
CA PRO A 73 11.88 11.88 -14.42
C PRO A 73 11.43 13.29 -13.99
N PHE A 74 11.87 13.75 -12.82
CA PHE A 74 11.52 15.05 -12.27
C PHE A 74 12.78 15.86 -11.97
N PHE A 75 12.70 17.18 -12.17
CA PHE A 75 13.81 18.07 -11.85
C PHE A 75 13.97 18.24 -10.34
N ASP A 76 12.86 18.34 -9.62
CA ASP A 76 12.82 18.54 -8.18
C ASP A 76 11.64 17.83 -7.53
N VAL A 77 11.65 17.81 -6.19
CA VAL A 77 10.63 17.17 -5.36
C VAL A 77 9.25 17.82 -5.53
N MET A 78 9.21 19.11 -5.87
CA MET A 78 7.95 19.81 -6.03
C MET A 78 7.23 19.31 -7.29
N GLN A 79 7.92 19.32 -8.43
CA GLN A 79 7.39 18.80 -9.68
C GLN A 79 6.97 17.33 -9.55
N MET A 80 7.75 16.52 -8.82
CA MET A 80 7.39 15.14 -8.51
C MET A 80 6.07 15.04 -7.75
N ASN A 81 5.94 15.75 -6.62
CA ASN A 81 4.74 15.71 -5.79
C ASN A 81 3.50 16.20 -6.56
N GLU A 82 3.61 17.32 -7.29
CA GLU A 82 2.51 17.85 -8.11
C GLU A 82 2.07 16.87 -9.17
N HIS A 83 3.02 16.24 -9.86
CA HIS A 83 2.72 15.28 -10.90
C HIS A 83 2.03 14.03 -10.34
N ILE A 84 2.55 13.46 -9.24
CA ILE A 84 1.95 12.30 -8.56
C ILE A 84 0.50 12.63 -8.17
N ILE A 85 0.27 13.75 -7.47
CA ILE A 85 -1.09 14.14 -7.06
C ILE A 85 -1.99 14.34 -8.28
N THR A 86 -1.50 14.96 -9.35
CA THR A 86 -2.28 15.17 -10.59
C THR A 86 -2.69 13.84 -11.23
N GLN A 87 -1.83 12.83 -11.23
CA GLN A 87 -2.20 11.50 -11.74
C GLN A 87 -3.25 10.84 -10.83
N ILE A 88 -3.11 10.95 -9.51
CA ILE A 88 -4.04 10.31 -8.57
C ILE A 88 -5.40 11.02 -8.54
N GLN A 89 -5.45 12.32 -8.84
CA GLN A 89 -6.69 13.10 -9.01
C GLN A 89 -7.63 12.57 -10.10
N LYS A 90 -7.18 11.60 -10.94
CA LYS A 90 -8.03 10.89 -11.89
C LYS A 90 -8.98 9.88 -11.24
N VAL A 91 -8.68 9.45 -10.01
CA VAL A 91 -9.57 8.61 -9.20
C VAL A 91 -10.74 9.46 -8.72
N LYS A 92 -11.96 8.95 -8.85
CA LYS A 92 -13.16 9.66 -8.39
C LYS A 92 -13.38 9.49 -6.89
N ASP A 93 -14.15 10.40 -6.29
CA ASP A 93 -14.43 10.39 -4.84
C ASP A 93 -15.21 9.15 -4.37
N ASP A 94 -15.98 8.52 -5.25
CA ASP A 94 -16.73 7.29 -5.00
C ASP A 94 -15.94 6.01 -5.30
N GLU A 95 -14.72 6.11 -5.82
CA GLU A 95 -13.85 4.98 -6.15
C GLU A 95 -12.87 4.67 -5.01
N TRP A 96 -12.31 3.46 -5.05
CA TRP A 96 -11.33 3.03 -4.05
C TRP A 96 -9.91 3.31 -4.50
N LEU A 97 -9.08 3.77 -3.57
CA LEU A 97 -7.65 3.94 -3.71
C LEU A 97 -6.94 3.16 -2.60
N LEU A 98 -6.27 2.08 -2.99
CA LEU A 98 -5.40 1.31 -2.12
C LEU A 98 -3.95 1.76 -2.33
N ILE A 99 -3.29 2.17 -1.25
CA ILE A 99 -1.90 2.62 -1.28
C ILE A 99 -1.07 1.60 -0.53
N LEU A 100 -0.21 0.86 -1.23
CA LEU A 100 0.56 -0.25 -0.65
C LEU A 100 1.89 0.18 -0.03
N GLY A 101 1.84 1.29 0.69
CA GLY A 101 2.89 1.70 1.61
C GLY A 101 3.75 2.84 1.10
N ASP A 102 4.55 3.37 2.02
CA ASP A 102 5.57 4.40 1.81
C ASP A 102 5.01 5.65 1.13
N LEU A 103 4.02 6.27 1.80
CA LEU A 103 3.32 7.46 1.33
C LEU A 103 4.23 8.67 1.16
N ALA A 104 5.10 8.91 2.15
CA ALA A 104 5.91 10.09 2.24
C ALA A 104 7.24 9.82 2.94
N MET A 105 8.24 10.63 2.61
CA MET A 105 9.54 10.61 3.26
C MET A 105 10.11 12.03 3.23
N GLY A 106 10.18 12.66 4.39
CA GLY A 106 10.50 14.08 4.52
C GLY A 106 9.81 14.66 5.76
N ASP A 107 9.48 15.96 5.72
CA ASP A 107 8.64 16.57 6.73
C ASP A 107 7.20 16.03 6.65
N HIS A 108 6.65 15.62 7.79
CA HIS A 108 5.32 15.02 7.85
C HIS A 108 4.23 16.04 7.55
N ASP A 109 4.32 17.25 8.10
CA ASP A 109 3.26 18.24 7.97
C ASP A 109 3.19 18.75 6.52
N GLU A 110 4.33 18.99 5.87
CA GLU A 110 4.40 19.31 4.45
C GLU A 110 3.85 18.19 3.57
N ALA A 111 4.21 16.93 3.84
CA ALA A 111 3.68 15.79 3.11
C ALA A 111 2.16 15.67 3.24
N MET A 112 1.62 15.95 4.43
CA MET A 112 0.19 15.90 4.68
C MET A 112 -0.61 16.97 3.91
N GLU A 113 0.00 18.08 3.48
CA GLU A 113 -0.63 19.02 2.55
C GLU A 113 -0.96 18.37 1.20
N TRP A 114 -0.11 17.44 0.74
CA TRP A 114 -0.32 16.66 -0.48
C TRP A 114 -1.27 15.48 -0.24
N ILE A 115 -1.03 14.70 0.81
CA ILE A 115 -1.78 13.46 1.09
C ILE A 115 -3.27 13.76 1.33
N ARG A 116 -3.62 14.85 2.01
CA ARG A 116 -5.04 15.20 2.25
C ARG A 116 -5.81 15.60 0.97
N ARG A 117 -5.11 15.85 -0.14
CA ARG A 117 -5.70 16.16 -1.45
C ARG A 117 -5.97 14.92 -2.29
N LEU A 118 -5.53 13.74 -1.84
CA LEU A 118 -5.81 12.49 -2.52
C LEU A 118 -7.33 12.23 -2.52
N PRO A 119 -7.94 11.95 -3.69
CA PRO A 119 -9.38 11.68 -3.81
C PRO A 119 -9.73 10.26 -3.35
N GLY A 120 -11.03 9.93 -3.44
CA GLY A 120 -11.54 8.57 -3.28
C GLY A 120 -11.59 8.05 -1.85
N ARG A 121 -12.12 6.83 -1.72
CA ARG A 121 -12.11 6.03 -0.50
C ARG A 121 -10.76 5.37 -0.34
N LYS A 122 -10.06 5.64 0.77
CA LYS A 122 -8.62 5.34 0.88
C LYS A 122 -8.34 4.25 1.89
N VAL A 123 -7.58 3.25 1.49
CA VAL A 123 -6.96 2.29 2.42
C VAL A 123 -5.45 2.39 2.28
N LEU A 124 -4.76 2.57 3.41
CA LEU A 124 -3.31 2.49 3.46
C LEU A 124 -2.91 1.10 3.94
N VAL A 125 -2.17 0.37 3.10
CA VAL A 125 -1.44 -0.82 3.50
C VAL A 125 -0.02 -0.38 3.87
N LEU A 126 0.36 -0.51 5.13
CA LEU A 126 1.55 0.12 5.70
C LEU A 126 2.85 -0.40 5.08
N GLY A 127 3.68 0.54 4.62
CA GLY A 127 5.09 0.34 4.33
C GLY A 127 5.98 0.72 5.51
N ASN A 128 7.26 0.44 5.39
CA ASN A 128 8.19 0.64 6.50
C ASN A 128 8.55 2.11 6.77
N HIS A 129 8.34 3.00 5.81
CA HIS A 129 8.51 4.44 5.96
C HIS A 129 7.25 5.12 6.51
N ASP A 130 6.12 4.42 6.59
CA ASP A 130 4.89 4.91 7.23
C ASP A 130 4.93 4.82 8.77
N LEU A 131 5.98 4.21 9.32
CA LEU A 131 6.26 4.11 10.74
C LEU A 131 7.59 4.78 11.08
N LYS A 132 7.63 5.47 12.22
CA LYS A 132 8.89 5.94 12.80
C LYS A 132 9.73 4.74 13.24
N ARG A 133 11.04 4.96 13.44
CA ARG A 133 11.98 3.92 13.91
C ARG A 133 11.54 3.21 15.18
N ASN A 134 10.78 3.88 16.05
CA ASN A 134 10.24 3.32 17.29
C ASN A 134 8.86 2.66 17.12
N GLY A 135 8.44 2.33 15.90
CA GLY A 135 7.15 1.67 15.63
C GLY A 135 5.93 2.60 15.66
N LYS A 136 6.09 3.91 15.92
CA LYS A 136 4.94 4.83 15.86
C LYS A 136 4.45 5.00 14.43
N CYS A 137 3.25 4.50 14.12
CA CYS A 137 2.57 4.75 12.84
C CYS A 137 2.17 6.23 12.70
N LEU A 138 2.42 6.79 11.52
CA LEU A 138 2.21 8.20 11.22
C LEU A 138 0.74 8.53 10.90
N TYR A 139 -0.03 7.59 10.38
CA TYR A 139 -1.28 7.93 9.67
C TYR A 139 -2.59 7.49 10.36
N VAL A 140 -2.55 6.59 11.36
CA VAL A 140 -3.77 6.06 12.01
C VAL A 140 -4.66 7.17 12.61
N ARG A 141 -4.05 8.28 13.02
CA ARG A 141 -4.74 9.42 13.66
C ARG A 141 -4.93 10.62 12.74
N GLU A 142 -4.53 10.53 11.48
CA GLU A 142 -4.70 11.62 10.52
C GLU A 142 -6.17 11.80 10.13
N ARG A 143 -6.49 13.04 9.78
CA ARG A 143 -7.87 13.49 9.48
C ARG A 143 -7.91 14.25 8.17
N ALA A 144 -9.05 14.16 7.49
CA ALA A 144 -9.31 14.90 6.26
C ALA A 144 -9.45 16.42 6.52
N LEU A 145 -9.25 17.25 5.49
CA LEU A 145 -9.23 18.73 5.59
C LEU A 145 -10.49 19.33 6.21
N GLN A 146 -11.67 18.73 5.97
CA GLN A 146 -12.96 19.33 6.31
C GLN A 146 -13.64 18.71 7.55
N GLY A 147 -12.98 17.89 8.37
CA GLY A 147 -13.67 17.37 9.55
C GLY A 147 -12.92 16.41 10.47
N ARG A 148 -13.70 15.82 11.39
CA ARG A 148 -13.26 14.82 12.39
C ARG A 148 -13.10 13.41 11.81
N GLN A 149 -13.41 13.20 10.53
CA GLN A 149 -13.37 11.88 9.90
C GLN A 149 -11.92 11.43 9.68
N PRO A 150 -11.64 10.12 9.85
CA PRO A 150 -10.36 9.54 9.46
C PRO A 150 -10.02 9.90 8.00
N LEU A 151 -8.73 10.15 7.73
CA LEU A 151 -8.25 10.38 6.37
C LEU A 151 -8.31 9.11 5.51
N PHE A 152 -8.06 7.96 6.14
CA PHE A 152 -8.13 6.64 5.56
C PHE A 152 -9.29 5.88 6.18
N ASP A 153 -10.05 5.16 5.35
CA ASP A 153 -11.10 4.24 5.78
C ASP A 153 -10.47 3.11 6.62
N ALA A 154 -9.25 2.69 6.26
CA ALA A 154 -8.43 1.77 7.05
C ALA A 154 -6.93 2.01 6.88
N VAL A 155 -6.17 1.75 7.93
CA VAL A 155 -4.70 1.70 7.94
C VAL A 155 -4.29 0.34 8.48
N VAL A 156 -3.76 -0.53 7.63
CA VAL A 156 -3.54 -1.95 7.94
C VAL A 156 -2.18 -2.43 7.42
N PRO A 157 -1.57 -3.50 7.95
CA PRO A 157 -0.32 -4.03 7.44
C PRO A 157 -0.45 -4.84 6.13
N PHE A 158 -1.63 -5.41 5.88
CA PHE A 158 -1.92 -6.19 4.67
C PHE A 158 -3.43 -6.26 4.44
N LEU A 159 -3.82 -6.64 3.23
CA LEU A 159 -5.17 -7.04 2.84
C LEU A 159 -5.11 -8.42 2.19
N PHE A 160 -6.22 -9.14 2.21
CA PHE A 160 -6.33 -10.41 1.52
C PHE A 160 -7.75 -10.64 1.00
N TRP A 161 -7.89 -11.23 -0.18
CA TRP A 161 -9.21 -11.57 -0.72
C TRP A 161 -9.12 -12.70 -1.74
N GLN A 162 -10.27 -13.12 -2.26
CA GLN A 162 -10.34 -13.96 -3.45
C GLN A 162 -10.87 -13.11 -4.60
N ASP A 163 -10.17 -13.12 -5.73
CA ASP A 163 -10.64 -12.39 -6.91
C ASP A 163 -11.76 -13.13 -7.65
N MET A 164 -12.32 -12.49 -8.68
CA MET A 164 -13.43 -13.03 -9.48
C MET A 164 -13.08 -14.33 -10.23
N LEU A 165 -11.79 -14.66 -10.36
CA LEU A 165 -11.30 -15.90 -10.99
C LEU A 165 -10.99 -16.99 -9.94
N GLY A 166 -11.30 -16.75 -8.67
CA GLY A 166 -11.04 -17.69 -7.58
C GLY A 166 -9.59 -17.72 -7.11
N ARG A 167 -8.74 -16.79 -7.55
CA ARG A 167 -7.33 -16.72 -7.11
C ARG A 167 -7.25 -16.04 -5.75
N THR A 168 -6.34 -16.52 -4.92
CA THR A 168 -6.05 -15.87 -3.64
C THR A 168 -5.22 -14.63 -3.91
N VAL A 169 -5.63 -13.50 -3.35
CA VAL A 169 -4.91 -12.24 -3.44
C VAL A 169 -4.40 -11.84 -2.06
N PHE A 170 -3.15 -11.39 -2.00
CA PHE A 170 -2.52 -10.82 -0.82
C PHE A 170 -1.88 -9.50 -1.21
N ALA A 171 -2.33 -8.40 -0.62
CA ALA A 171 -1.75 -7.07 -0.86
C ALA A 171 -0.98 -6.63 0.38
N SER A 172 0.30 -6.37 0.21
CA SER A 172 1.25 -6.01 1.26
C SER A 172 2.27 -5.04 0.69
N HIS A 173 2.89 -4.20 1.51
CA HIS A 173 3.96 -3.35 1.00
C HIS A 173 5.17 -4.19 0.53
N TYR A 174 5.65 -5.07 1.41
CA TYR A 174 6.71 -6.02 1.09
C TYR A 174 6.20 -7.11 0.14
N PRO A 175 7.03 -7.57 -0.80
CA PRO A 175 6.69 -8.74 -1.61
C PRO A 175 6.56 -9.98 -0.72
N ALA A 176 5.51 -10.76 -0.94
CA ALA A 176 5.29 -11.99 -0.19
C ALA A 176 6.46 -12.96 -0.35
N THR A 177 6.84 -13.65 0.74
CA THR A 177 7.78 -14.77 0.63
C THR A 177 7.22 -15.88 -0.26
N VAL A 178 8.09 -16.66 -0.91
CA VAL A 178 7.70 -17.84 -1.69
C VAL A 178 7.55 -19.11 -0.83
N ASP A 179 7.98 -19.07 0.43
CA ASP A 179 7.80 -20.16 1.40
C ASP A 179 6.36 -20.15 1.98
N HIS A 180 5.39 -20.57 1.18
CA HIS A 180 3.98 -20.67 1.57
C HIS A 180 3.23 -21.80 0.86
N GLY A 181 2.11 -22.25 1.45
CA GLY A 181 1.29 -23.36 0.92
C GLY A 181 0.23 -23.00 -0.13
N PHE A 182 0.07 -21.73 -0.50
CA PHE A 182 -0.96 -21.32 -1.47
C PHE A 182 -0.60 -21.71 -2.90
N ARG A 183 -1.57 -22.23 -3.67
CA ARG A 183 -1.34 -22.73 -5.04
C ARG A 183 -1.34 -21.65 -6.13
N ARG A 184 -2.07 -20.55 -5.93
CA ARG A 184 -2.26 -19.48 -6.92
C ARG A 184 -2.43 -18.15 -6.18
N LEU A 185 -1.33 -17.66 -5.62
CA LEU A 185 -1.28 -16.37 -4.96
C LEU A 185 -1.02 -15.28 -5.99
N VAL A 186 -1.83 -14.23 -6.00
CA VAL A 186 -1.50 -12.95 -6.62
C VAL A 186 -1.04 -12.04 -5.49
N ASN A 187 0.20 -11.57 -5.54
CA ASN A 187 0.71 -10.62 -4.58
C ASN A 187 0.87 -9.24 -5.22
N TYR A 188 0.00 -8.30 -4.85
CA TYR A 188 0.20 -6.88 -5.15
C TYR A 188 1.13 -6.31 -4.10
N HIS A 189 2.25 -5.72 -4.53
CA HIS A 189 3.26 -5.20 -3.62
C HIS A 189 3.93 -3.92 -4.13
N GLY A 190 4.72 -3.30 -3.27
CA GLY A 190 5.61 -2.18 -3.59
C GLY A 190 7.03 -2.51 -3.19
N HIS A 191 7.67 -1.59 -2.45
CA HIS A 191 8.94 -1.74 -1.73
C HIS A 191 10.20 -1.87 -2.60
N LEU A 192 10.13 -2.66 -3.66
CA LEU A 192 11.25 -2.96 -4.56
C LEU A 192 11.55 -1.83 -5.55
N HIS A 193 10.83 -0.71 -5.46
CA HIS A 193 10.90 0.39 -6.43
C HIS A 193 10.83 -0.15 -7.85
N ARG A 194 11.88 -0.01 -8.65
CA ARG A 194 11.94 -0.41 -10.06
C ARG A 194 12.10 -1.91 -10.28
N ASP A 195 12.48 -2.66 -9.25
CA ASP A 195 12.74 -4.08 -9.40
C ASP A 195 11.42 -4.85 -9.44
N VAL A 196 11.34 -5.80 -10.36
CA VAL A 196 10.16 -6.64 -10.57
C VAL A 196 10.57 -8.09 -10.34
N LEU A 197 9.88 -8.75 -9.42
CA LEU A 197 10.09 -10.17 -9.19
C LEU A 197 9.50 -11.00 -10.33
N ALA A 198 10.25 -11.99 -10.79
CA ALA A 198 9.73 -12.99 -11.71
C ALA A 198 8.62 -13.81 -11.01
N PRO A 199 7.53 -14.16 -11.72
CA PRO A 199 6.52 -15.06 -11.17
C PRO A 199 7.13 -16.44 -10.89
N THR A 200 6.59 -17.12 -9.87
CA THR A 200 6.88 -18.52 -9.58
C THR A 200 5.74 -19.40 -10.09
N GLU A 201 5.85 -20.73 -9.92
CA GLU A 201 4.75 -21.65 -10.25
C GLU A 201 3.48 -21.38 -9.43
N ILE A 202 3.61 -20.79 -8.24
CA ILE A 202 2.53 -20.63 -7.26
C ILE A 202 2.19 -19.17 -6.93
N THR A 203 3.08 -18.22 -7.27
CA THR A 203 2.95 -16.81 -6.91
C THR A 203 3.18 -15.90 -8.11
N HIS A 204 2.20 -15.07 -8.40
CA HIS A 204 2.29 -14.00 -9.37
C HIS A 204 2.50 -12.67 -8.63
N PHE A 205 3.69 -12.11 -8.73
CA PHE A 205 4.03 -10.81 -8.16
C PHE A 205 3.63 -9.69 -9.11
N VAL A 206 2.95 -8.68 -8.57
CA VAL A 206 2.55 -7.47 -9.28
C VAL A 206 3.05 -6.28 -8.48
N ASN A 207 4.17 -5.70 -8.92
CA ASN A 207 4.70 -4.47 -8.33
C ASN A 207 3.84 -3.28 -8.79
N VAL A 208 3.04 -2.73 -7.86
CA VAL A 208 2.21 -1.53 -8.07
C VAL A 208 2.92 -0.23 -7.66
N GLY A 209 4.19 -0.32 -7.25
CA GLY A 209 5.04 0.81 -6.92
C GLY A 209 5.12 1.82 -8.05
N TRP A 210 5.09 3.10 -7.69
CA TRP A 210 5.13 4.22 -8.62
C TRP A 210 6.31 4.14 -9.59
N ASP A 211 7.44 3.62 -9.12
CA ASP A 211 8.67 3.53 -9.91
C ASP A 211 8.61 2.49 -11.03
N VAL A 212 7.61 1.60 -11.02
CA VAL A 212 7.31 0.66 -12.12
C VAL A 212 6.16 1.15 -12.97
N THR A 213 5.07 1.55 -12.33
CA THR A 213 3.81 1.85 -13.04
C THR A 213 3.74 3.27 -13.59
N GLN A 214 4.48 4.21 -12.97
CA GLN A 214 4.36 5.66 -13.17
C GLN A 214 2.90 6.14 -13.17
N GLY A 215 2.06 5.51 -12.35
CA GLY A 215 0.63 5.74 -12.33
C GLY A 215 -0.09 4.81 -11.37
N LEU A 216 -1.32 4.43 -11.76
CA LEU A 216 -2.21 3.62 -10.97
C LEU A 216 -2.56 2.35 -11.73
N LEU A 217 -2.56 1.21 -11.04
CA LEU A 217 -3.20 -0.01 -11.53
C LEU A 217 -4.70 0.07 -11.21
N CYS A 218 -5.58 -0.23 -12.18
CA CYS A 218 -7.02 -0.35 -11.94
C CYS A 218 -7.42 -1.82 -12.01
N LEU A 219 -8.17 -2.27 -11.02
CA LEU A 219 -8.92 -3.53 -11.05
C LEU A 219 -10.39 -3.27 -11.46
#